data_AF-A0A2S0JG96-F1
#
_entry.id   AF-A0A2S0JG96-F1
#
_cell.length_a   1.000
_cell.length_b   1.000
_cell.length_c   1.000
_cell.angle_alpha   90.00
_cell.angle_beta   90.00
_cell.angle_gamma   90.00
#
_symmetry.space_group_name_H-M   'P 1'
#
loop_
_entity.id
_entity.type
_entity.pdbx_description
1 polymer ?
#
loop_
_entity_poly.entity_id
_entity_poly.type
_entity_poly.pdbx_seq_one_letter_code
_entity_poly.pdbx_strand_id
1 'polypeptide(L)'
;MFYIKKFQNNKKDLEFLRDMLYESIHIPENKPSKETLLIKAYIRKYHERWGIEGDKALIAFNKENQTIGAVLYKLYTSLSVDFENCSAINIYNKLGFKDVGTSKTMIYNIYRNFI
;
A
#
# COMPACT_ATOMS: atom_id res chain seq x y z
N MET A 1 -14.56 -6.61 22.95
CA MET A 1 -15.36 -7.08 21.79
C MET A 1 -15.37 -5.98 20.76
N PHE A 2 -15.03 -6.30 19.52
CA PHE A 2 -14.98 -5.37 18.40
C PHE A 2 -15.79 -5.96 17.24
N TYR A 3 -16.10 -5.14 16.25
CA TYR A 3 -16.70 -5.60 15.00
C TYR A 3 -15.97 -4.98 13.81
N ILE A 4 -16.09 -5.61 12.65
CA ILE A 4 -15.40 -5.20 11.43
C ILE A 4 -16.41 -4.58 10.46
N LYS A 5 -16.04 -3.46 9.85
CA LYS A 5 -16.75 -2.88 8.70
C LYS A 5 -15.83 -2.83 7.48
N LYS A 6 -16.43 -2.97 6.30
CA LYS A 6 -15.76 -2.66 5.04
C LYS A 6 -15.49 -1.16 4.98
N PHE A 7 -14.31 -0.82 4.49
CA PHE A 7 -13.95 0.54 4.13
C PHE A 7 -14.99 1.18 3.19
N GLN A 8 -15.34 2.43 3.43
CA GLN A 8 -16.38 3.14 2.69
C GLN A 8 -15.86 4.27 1.79
N ASN A 9 -14.54 4.49 1.69
CA ASN A 9 -13.97 5.57 0.89
C ASN A 9 -14.43 6.99 1.25
N ASN A 10 -14.71 7.19 2.53
CA ASN A 10 -14.95 8.51 3.10
C ASN A 10 -13.65 9.08 3.71
N LYS A 11 -13.64 10.40 3.94
CA LYS A 11 -12.49 11.12 4.50
C LYS A 11 -12.02 10.57 5.85
N LYS A 12 -12.94 10.16 6.73
CA LYS A 12 -12.61 9.67 8.08
C LYS A 12 -11.86 8.34 8.01
N ASP A 13 -12.34 7.42 7.19
CA ASP A 13 -11.68 6.13 6.98
C ASP A 13 -10.30 6.32 6.33
N LEU A 14 -10.21 7.22 5.35
CA LEU A 14 -8.94 7.55 4.67
C LEU A 14 -7.91 8.11 5.66
N GLU A 15 -8.30 9.07 6.50
CA GLU A 15 -7.42 9.60 7.53
C GLU A 15 -6.99 8.54 8.53
N PHE A 16 -7.92 7.69 8.99
CA PHE A 16 -7.59 6.60 9.91
C PHE A 16 -6.56 5.63 9.33
N LEU A 17 -6.66 5.31 8.04
CA LEU A 17 -5.69 4.42 7.39
C LEU A 17 -4.32 5.08 7.19
N ARG A 18 -4.28 6.39 6.98
CA ARG A 18 -3.02 7.15 6.98
C ARG A 18 -2.38 7.15 8.37
N ASP A 19 -3.18 7.24 9.43
CA ASP A 19 -2.70 7.10 10.80
C ASP A 19 -2.13 5.70 11.04
N MET A 20 -2.84 4.64 10.65
CA MET A 20 -2.34 3.26 10.78
C MET A 20 -1.05 3.03 9.99
N LEU A 21 -0.93 3.56 8.76
CA LEU A 21 0.32 3.50 8.00
C LEU A 21 1.46 4.20 8.75
N TYR A 22 1.22 5.42 9.24
CA TYR A 22 2.22 6.17 9.99
C TYR A 22 2.66 5.43 11.26
N GLU A 23 1.72 4.91 12.05
CA GLU A 23 2.02 4.15 13.28
C GLU A 23 2.76 2.85 13.01
N SER A 24 2.51 2.19 11.87
CA SER A 24 3.22 0.97 11.48
C SER A 24 4.71 1.19 11.12
N ILE A 25 5.12 2.43 10.83
CA ILE A 25 6.50 2.76 10.47
C ILE A 25 7.30 3.00 11.76
N HIS A 26 8.18 2.05 12.10
CA HIS A 26 9.09 2.18 13.22
C HIS A 26 10.32 3.04 12.86
N ILE A 27 10.50 4.16 13.56
CA ILE A 27 11.70 5.01 13.50
C ILE A 27 12.07 5.31 14.96
N PRO A 28 13.19 4.78 15.48
CA PRO A 28 13.53 4.85 16.90
C PRO A 28 13.70 6.27 17.45
N GLU A 29 14.30 7.16 16.64
CA GLU A 29 14.61 8.53 17.04
C GLU A 29 14.22 9.51 15.94
N ASN A 30 13.79 10.71 16.32
CA ASN A 30 13.49 11.80 15.39
C ASN A 30 12.50 11.42 14.27
N LYS A 31 11.48 10.60 14.58
CA LYS A 31 10.40 10.25 13.64
C LYS A 31 9.74 11.54 13.14
N PRO A 32 9.80 11.86 11.83
CA PRO A 32 9.18 13.07 11.30
C PRO A 32 7.66 13.05 11.50
N SER A 33 7.00 14.21 11.47
CA SER A 33 5.54 14.27 11.55
C SER A 33 4.88 13.44 10.45
N LYS A 34 3.63 13.01 10.67
CA LYS A 34 2.83 12.27 9.69
C LYS A 34 2.80 12.98 8.34
N GLU A 35 2.58 14.29 8.33
CA GLU A 35 2.51 15.12 7.14
C GLU A 35 3.86 15.16 6.40
N THR A 36 4.97 15.20 7.13
CA THR A 36 6.32 15.23 6.55
C THR A 36 6.77 13.86 6.06
N LEU A 37 6.49 12.80 6.81
CA LEU A 37 6.92 11.44 6.48
C LEU A 37 6.13 10.86 5.31
N LEU A 38 4.80 11.03 5.32
CA LEU A 38 3.92 10.41 4.34
C LEU A 38 4.02 11.04 2.94
N ILE A 39 4.57 12.26 2.80
CA ILE A 39 4.78 12.87 1.47
C ILE A 39 6.04 12.38 0.76
N LYS A 40 6.98 11.73 1.47
CA LYS A 40 8.22 11.22 0.86
C LYS A 40 7.89 10.17 -0.19
N ALA A 41 8.48 10.26 -1.38
CA ALA A 41 8.10 9.43 -2.54
C ALA A 41 8.04 7.92 -2.26
N TYR A 42 8.99 7.41 -1.45
CA TYR A 42 9.06 6.00 -1.10
C TYR A 42 7.97 5.52 -0.13
N ILE A 43 7.32 6.43 0.60
CA ILE A 43 6.15 6.14 1.46
C ILE A 43 4.84 6.53 0.78
N ARG A 44 4.84 7.65 0.04
CA ARG A 44 3.66 8.22 -0.61
C ARG A 44 2.91 7.20 -1.46
N LYS A 45 3.64 6.32 -2.16
CA LYS A 45 3.07 5.24 -2.97
C LYS A 45 2.08 4.32 -2.22
N TYR A 46 2.16 4.22 -0.89
CA TYR A 46 1.29 3.36 -0.06
C TYR A 46 -0.09 3.94 0.23
N HIS A 47 -0.27 5.25 0.11
CA HIS A 47 -1.57 5.90 0.37
C HIS A 47 -2.05 6.78 -0.79
N GLU A 48 -1.16 7.16 -1.71
CA GLU A 48 -1.53 7.95 -2.88
C GLU A 48 -2.46 7.16 -3.81
N ARG A 49 -3.52 7.84 -4.29
CA ARG A 49 -4.56 7.27 -5.15
C ARG A 49 -5.12 5.96 -4.58
N TRP A 50 -5.20 5.85 -3.26
CA TRP A 50 -5.80 4.71 -2.59
C TRP A 50 -7.33 4.80 -2.64
N GLY A 51 -7.99 3.64 -2.70
CA GLY A 51 -9.43 3.55 -2.96
C GLY A 51 -9.81 3.39 -4.44
N ILE A 52 -8.83 3.05 -5.30
CA ILE A 52 -9.10 2.63 -6.69
C ILE A 52 -9.58 1.17 -6.73
N GLU A 53 -10.09 0.74 -7.89
CA GLU A 53 -10.50 -0.65 -8.10
C GLU A 53 -9.35 -1.62 -7.80
N GLY A 54 -9.64 -2.65 -7.00
CA GLY A 54 -8.65 -3.62 -6.49
C GLY A 54 -8.13 -3.32 -5.08
N ASP A 55 -8.18 -2.07 -4.62
CA ASP A 55 -7.85 -1.73 -3.24
C ASP A 55 -8.97 -2.17 -2.29
N LYS A 56 -8.63 -2.77 -1.14
CA LYS A 56 -9.58 -3.07 -0.08
C LYS A 56 -9.01 -2.74 1.29
N ALA A 57 -9.91 -2.41 2.20
CA ALA A 57 -9.60 -2.37 3.62
C ALA A 57 -10.79 -2.83 4.46
N LEU A 58 -10.44 -3.34 5.64
CA LEU A 58 -11.35 -3.68 6.72
C LEU A 58 -10.92 -2.86 7.94
N ILE A 59 -11.89 -2.22 8.60
CA ILE A 59 -11.64 -1.39 9.78
C ILE A 59 -12.36 -2.02 10.98
N ALA A 60 -11.64 -2.16 12.08
CA ALA A 60 -12.15 -2.63 13.35
C ALA A 60 -12.68 -1.48 14.20
N PHE A 61 -13.85 -1.69 14.80
CA PHE A 61 -14.52 -0.72 15.67
C PHE A 61 -14.77 -1.34 17.04
N ASN A 62 -14.57 -0.55 18.10
CA ASN A 62 -15.00 -0.94 19.44
C ASN A 62 -16.51 -0.69 19.65
N LYS A 63 -17.01 -0.97 20.86
CA LYS A 63 -18.43 -0.78 21.23
C LYS A 63 -18.88 0.69 21.15
N GLU A 64 -17.97 1.64 21.29
CA GLU A 64 -18.22 3.09 21.19
C GLU A 64 -18.14 3.60 19.75
N ASN A 65 -18.01 2.70 18.76
CA ASN A 65 -17.87 3.04 17.35
C ASN A 65 -16.59 3.85 17.04
N GLN A 66 -15.55 3.69 17.87
CA GLN A 66 -14.21 4.21 17.61
C GLN A 66 -13.40 3.20 16.81
N THR A 67 -12.62 3.69 15.86
CA THR A 67 -11.72 2.88 15.02
C THR A 67 -10.49 2.46 15.81
N ILE A 68 -10.24 1.16 15.91
CA ILE A 68 -9.18 0.59 16.77
C ILE A 68 -8.13 -0.24 16.00
N GLY A 69 -8.32 -0.42 14.69
CA GLY A 69 -7.34 -1.09 13.84
C GLY A 69 -7.85 -1.24 12.42
N ALA A 70 -6.94 -1.56 11.51
CA ALA A 70 -7.29 -1.85 10.13
C ALA A 70 -6.37 -2.89 9.51
N VAL A 71 -6.92 -3.63 8.54
CA VAL A 71 -6.14 -4.35 7.53
C VAL A 71 -6.44 -3.69 6.20
N LEU A 72 -5.39 -3.34 5.48
CA LEU A 72 -5.46 -2.71 4.16
C LEU A 72 -4.56 -3.49 3.19
N TYR A 73 -5.03 -3.66 1.96
CA TYR A 73 -4.18 -4.05 0.87
C TYR A 73 -4.43 -3.15 -0.33
N LYS A 74 -3.32 -2.77 -0.96
CA LYS A 74 -3.30 -1.98 -2.19
C LYS A 74 -2.81 -2.88 -3.31
N LEU A 75 -3.55 -2.97 -4.40
CA LEU A 75 -3.11 -3.76 -5.54
C LEU A 75 -2.10 -2.92 -6.33
N TYR A 76 -0.86 -3.39 -6.40
CA TYR A 76 0.17 -2.79 -7.24
C TYR A 76 0.34 -3.58 -8.52
N THR A 77 0.42 -2.85 -9.62
CA THR A 77 0.93 -3.39 -10.89
C THR A 77 2.44 -3.53 -10.89
N SER A 78 3.13 -3.12 -9.81
CA SER A 78 4.57 -3.23 -9.70
C SER A 78 5.07 -4.08 -8.55
N LEU A 79 6.18 -4.80 -8.80
CA LEU A 79 6.86 -5.66 -7.84
C LEU A 79 8.30 -5.16 -7.66
N SER A 80 8.78 -5.12 -6.43
CA SER A 80 10.20 -4.94 -6.13
C SER A 80 10.87 -6.30 -6.01
N VAL A 81 12.10 -6.43 -6.50
CA VAL A 81 12.88 -7.66 -6.41
C VAL A 81 14.30 -7.35 -6.03
N ASP A 82 14.89 -8.20 -5.20
CA ASP A 82 16.33 -8.17 -4.95
C ASP A 82 17.08 -8.40 -6.27
N PHE A 83 18.12 -7.61 -6.51
CA PHE A 83 18.94 -7.70 -7.71
C PHE A 83 19.59 -9.07 -7.87
N GLU A 84 19.92 -9.74 -6.77
CA GLU A 84 20.57 -11.05 -6.74
C GLU A 84 19.58 -12.22 -6.88
N ASN A 85 18.27 -11.95 -6.77
CA ASN A 85 17.25 -12.98 -6.95
C ASN A 85 16.95 -13.21 -8.45
N CYS A 86 17.94 -13.75 -9.16
CA CYS A 86 17.87 -14.06 -10.59
C CYS A 86 16.66 -14.94 -10.95
N SER A 87 16.26 -15.85 -10.06
CA SER A 87 15.09 -16.71 -10.24
C SER A 87 13.79 -15.89 -10.33
N ALA A 88 13.57 -14.97 -9.39
CA ALA A 88 12.38 -14.11 -9.40
C ALA A 88 12.38 -13.16 -10.60
N ILE A 89 13.54 -12.58 -10.94
CA ILE A 89 13.70 -11.72 -12.12
C ILE A 89 13.31 -12.45 -13.41
N ASN A 90 13.78 -13.69 -13.58
CA ASN A 90 13.44 -14.51 -14.75
C ASN A 90 11.94 -14.81 -14.84
N ILE A 91 11.28 -15.06 -13.72
CA ILE A 91 9.81 -15.24 -13.69
C ILE A 91 9.11 -13.95 -14.09
N TYR A 92 9.53 -12.80 -13.54
CA TYR A 92 8.89 -11.52 -13.84
C TYR A 92 9.04 -11.12 -15.31
N ASN A 93 10.21 -11.37 -15.91
CA ASN A 93 10.42 -11.19 -17.35
C ASN A 93 9.48 -12.08 -18.17
N LYS A 94 9.31 -13.37 -17.80
CA LYS A 94 8.38 -14.29 -18.47
C LYS A 94 6.92 -13.85 -18.34
N LEU A 95 6.55 -13.23 -17.21
CA LEU A 95 5.22 -12.67 -16.96
C LEU A 95 5.01 -11.31 -17.64
N GLY A 96 5.99 -10.78 -18.39
CA GLY A 96 5.84 -9.55 -19.16
C GLY A 96 6.04 -8.26 -18.35
N PHE A 97 6.61 -8.35 -17.15
CA PHE A 97 7.01 -7.17 -16.39
C PHE A 97 8.26 -6.52 -16.99
N LYS A 98 8.39 -5.19 -16.84
CA LYS A 98 9.56 -4.41 -17.28
C LYS A 98 10.22 -3.67 -16.13
N ASP A 99 11.55 -3.63 -16.13
CA ASP A 99 12.36 -2.86 -15.18
C ASP A 99 12.25 -1.35 -15.46
N VAL A 100 12.01 -0.55 -14.42
CA VAL A 100 11.75 0.89 -14.53
C VAL A 100 12.44 1.77 -13.47
N GLY A 101 13.44 1.31 -12.71
CA GLY A 101 14.06 2.22 -11.73
C GLY A 101 15.22 1.72 -10.86
N THR A 102 15.67 2.61 -9.95
CA THR A 102 16.92 2.55 -9.16
C THR A 102 17.00 1.43 -8.11
N SER A 103 15.90 0.72 -7.91
CA SER A 103 15.82 -0.64 -7.37
C SER A 103 14.95 -1.42 -8.35
N LYS A 104 15.29 -2.66 -8.75
CA LYS A 104 14.54 -3.43 -9.78
C LYS A 104 13.05 -3.44 -9.43
N THR A 105 12.33 -2.52 -10.03
CA THR A 105 10.91 -2.28 -9.83
C THR A 105 10.28 -2.63 -11.15
N MET A 106 9.49 -3.68 -11.13
CA MET A 106 8.96 -4.35 -12.29
C MET A 106 7.51 -3.92 -12.45
N ILE A 107 7.08 -3.35 -13.58
CA ILE A 107 5.65 -2.98 -13.83
C ILE A 107 4.99 -3.96 -14.81
N TYR A 108 3.78 -4.42 -14.50
CA TYR A 108 2.89 -5.20 -15.37
C TYR A 108 1.69 -4.37 -15.85
N ASN A 109 1.47 -4.30 -17.16
CA ASN A 109 0.36 -3.56 -17.72
C ASN A 109 -0.87 -4.48 -17.90
N ILE A 110 -1.83 -4.35 -16.99
CA ILE A 110 -3.09 -5.13 -16.98
C ILE A 110 -4.03 -4.82 -18.16
N TYR A 111 -3.84 -3.71 -18.88
CA TYR A 111 -4.72 -3.30 -19.98
C TYR A 111 -4.34 -3.89 -21.35
N ARG A 112 -3.26 -4.68 -21.44
CA ARG A 112 -2.78 -5.24 -22.71
C ARG A 112 -3.35 -6.62 -23.08
N ASN A 113 -4.11 -7.24 -22.19
CA ASN A 113 -4.66 -8.60 -22.38
C ASN A 113 -6.17 -8.62 -22.66
N PHE A 114 -6.77 -7.47 -23.01
CA PHE A 114 -8.20 -7.35 -23.31
C PHE A 114 -8.47 -6.72 -24.69
N ILE A 115 -7.55 -6.87 -25.66
CA ILE A 115 -7.78 -6.53 -27.07
C ILE A 115 -7.40 -7.74 -27.92
#